data_AF-A0A9E5VD67-F1
#
_entry.id   AF-A0A9E5VD67-F1
#
_cell.length_a   1.000
_cell.length_b   1.000
_cell.length_c   1.000
_cell.angle_alpha   90.00
_cell.angle_beta   90.00
_cell.angle_gamma   90.00
#
_symmetry.space_group_name_H-M   'P 1'
#
loop_
_entity.id
_entity.type
_entity.pdbx_description
1 polymer ?
#
loop_
_entity_poly.entity_id
_entity_poly.type
_entity_poly.pdbx_seq_one_letter_code
_entity_poly.pdbx_strand_id
1 'polypeptide(L)' 'INKYFTISCMPIVSSQYWNQVHGNTPEEVKQDLEGMQTMRTLGNYMAWLLKCIEAGKKAGVPEPEREKKVITNFIR' A
#
# COMPACT_ATOMS: atom_id res chain seq x y z
N ILE A 1 -2.32 9.32 -6.18
CA ILE A 1 -1.97 7.89 -6.37
C ILE A 1 -2.90 6.94 -5.58
N ASN A 2 -3.15 7.19 -4.28
CA ASN A 2 -3.87 6.22 -3.43
C ASN A 2 -5.32 5.88 -3.82
N LYS A 3 -6.02 6.78 -4.53
CA LYS A 3 -7.42 6.60 -4.96
C LYS A 3 -7.69 5.23 -5.60
N TYR A 4 -6.80 4.75 -6.48
CA TYR A 4 -7.02 3.51 -7.22
C TYR A 4 -6.90 2.28 -6.31
N PHE A 5 -5.92 2.27 -5.40
CA PHE A 5 -5.75 1.20 -4.43
C PHE A 5 -6.94 1.12 -3.47
N THR A 6 -7.44 2.27 -3.01
CA THR A 6 -8.62 2.32 -2.13
C THR A 6 -9.90 1.87 -2.83
N ILE A 7 -10.09 2.25 -4.11
CA ILE A 7 -11.26 1.80 -4.90
C ILE A 7 -11.24 0.27 -5.11
N SER A 8 -10.04 -0.30 -5.27
CA SER A 8 -9.86 -1.75 -5.47
C SER A 8 -9.82 -2.55 -4.16
N CYS A 9 -10.14 -1.94 -3.01
CA CYS A 9 -10.07 -2.56 -1.69
C CYS A 9 -8.68 -3.16 -1.38
N MET A 10 -7.61 -2.56 -1.90
CA MET A 10 -6.25 -3.06 -1.66
C MET A 10 -5.73 -2.56 -0.31
N PRO A 11 -5.07 -3.42 0.48
CA PRO A 11 -4.31 -2.97 1.65
C PRO A 11 -3.20 -2.00 1.22
N ILE A 12 -3.13 -0.84 1.86
CA ILE A 12 -2.12 0.18 1.57
C ILE A 12 -1.11 0.20 2.72
N VAL A 13 0.17 0.04 2.37
CA VAL A 13 1.28 0.14 3.32
C VAL A 13 1.73 1.59 3.38
N SER A 14 1.80 2.15 4.59
CA SER A 14 2.34 3.50 4.84
C SER A 14 3.86 3.51 4.98
N SER A 15 4.44 4.69 4.85
CA SER A 15 5.83 4.99 5.21
C SER A 15 5.90 6.33 5.95
N GLN A 16 7.11 6.80 6.23
CA GLN A 16 7.37 8.05 6.94
C GLN A 16 7.11 9.30 6.09
N TYR A 17 7.15 9.19 4.76
CA TYR A 17 6.82 10.25 3.82
C TYR A 17 6.32 9.67 2.49
N TRP A 18 6.25 10.47 1.43
CA TRP A 18 5.84 9.97 0.12
C TRP A 18 6.77 8.88 -0.39
N ASN A 19 6.18 7.75 -0.79
CA ASN A 19 6.86 6.55 -1.31
C ASN A 19 7.50 6.83 -2.69
N GLN A 20 8.54 7.66 -2.70
CA GLN A 20 9.23 8.15 -3.88
C GLN A 20 10.72 8.34 -3.55
N VAL A 21 11.55 8.24 -4.59
CA VAL A 21 12.97 8.59 -4.58
C VAL A 21 13.28 9.51 -5.75
N HIS A 22 14.35 10.29 -5.65
CA HIS A 22 14.82 11.20 -6.67
C HIS A 22 16.20 10.82 -7.19
N GLY A 23 16.40 10.96 -8.50
CA GLY A 23 17.66 10.67 -9.18
C GLY A 23 17.41 10.23 -10.63
N ASN A 24 18.29 10.63 -11.55
CA ASN A 24 18.20 10.24 -12.95
C ASN A 24 18.89 8.90 -13.21
N THR A 25 19.82 8.51 -12.33
CA THR A 25 20.52 7.22 -12.37
C THR A 25 20.30 6.44 -11.06
N PRO A 26 20.44 5.11 -11.06
CA PRO A 26 20.40 4.31 -9.83
C PRO A 26 21.42 4.77 -8.77
N GLU A 27 22.58 5.25 -9.21
CA GLU A 27 23.64 5.77 -8.36
C GLU A 27 23.21 7.07 -7.67
N GLU A 28 22.55 7.98 -8.38
CA GLU A 28 21.96 9.19 -7.82
C GLU A 28 20.80 8.86 -6.86
N VAL A 29 19.96 7.90 -7.20
CA VAL A 29 18.86 7.44 -6.32
C VAL A 29 19.39 6.94 -4.98
N LYS A 30 20.52 6.23 -4.97
CA LYS A 30 21.15 5.78 -3.72
C LYS A 30 21.66 6.94 -2.86
N GLN A 31 21.92 8.10 -3.46
CA GLN A 31 22.34 9.31 -2.76
C GLN A 31 21.15 10.11 -2.20
N ASP A 32 19.92 9.86 -2.66
CA ASP A 32 18.70 10.37 -2.02
C ASP A 32 18.47 9.66 -0.67
N LEU A 33 19.16 10.13 0.37
CA LEU A 33 19.16 9.47 1.68
C LEU A 33 17.77 9.45 2.33
N GLU A 34 16.97 10.50 2.15
CA GLU A 34 15.59 10.59 2.64
C GLU A 34 14.67 9.63 1.89
N GLY A 35 14.73 9.62 0.56
CA GLY A 35 13.99 8.68 -0.27
C GLY A 35 14.35 7.24 0.08
N MET A 36 15.63 6.93 0.22
CA MET A 36 16.10 5.60 0.61
C MET A 36 15.66 5.21 2.03
N GLN A 37 15.60 6.14 2.98
CA GLN A 37 15.01 5.90 4.30
C GLN A 37 13.51 5.58 4.20
N THR A 38 12.78 6.34 3.38
CA THR A 38 11.36 6.12 3.13
C THR A 38 11.11 4.75 2.52
N MET A 39 11.93 4.33 1.55
CA MET A 39 11.80 3.01 0.91
C MET A 39 12.14 1.85 1.86
N ARG A 40 13.17 2.01 2.72
CA ARG A 40 13.48 1.00 3.76
C ARG A 40 12.32 0.85 4.75
N THR A 41 11.75 1.97 5.20
CA THR A 41 10.59 1.94 6.11
C THR A 41 9.38 1.30 5.46
N LEU A 42 9.07 1.67 4.21
CA LEU A 42 8.00 1.07 3.44
C LEU A 42 8.17 -0.46 3.32
N GLY A 43 9.38 -0.91 2.98
CA GLY A 43 9.70 -2.34 2.87
C GLY A 43 9.49 -3.09 4.19
N ASN A 44 9.93 -2.53 5.31
CA ASN A 44 9.74 -3.12 6.63
C ASN A 44 8.25 -3.26 6.99
N TYR A 45 7.45 -2.22 6.72
CA TYR A 45 6.01 -2.24 6.99
C TYR A 45 5.26 -3.19 6.06
N MET A 46 5.72 -3.33 4.81
CA MET A 46 5.17 -4.29 3.86
C MET A 46 5.43 -5.72 4.31
N ALA A 47 6.67 -6.02 4.72
CA ALA A 47 7.03 -7.33 5.25
C ALA A 47 6.23 -7.68 6.52
N TRP A 48 6.01 -6.70 7.40
CA TRP A 48 5.16 -6.87 8.58
C TRP A 48 3.70 -7.15 8.19
N LEU A 49 3.11 -6.36 7.30
CA LEU A 49 1.72 -6.54 6.87
C LEU A 49 1.49 -7.90 6.21
N LEU A 50 2.41 -8.36 5.35
CA LEU A 50 2.33 -9.68 4.73
C LEU A 50 2.34 -10.81 5.78
N LYS A 51 3.17 -10.68 6.81
CA LYS A 51 3.18 -11.64 7.93
C LYS A 51 1.87 -11.62 8.72
N CYS A 52 1.27 -10.44 8.93
CA CYS A 52 -0.02 -10.31 9.59
C CYS A 52 -1.15 -10.95 8.77
N ILE A 53 -1.17 -10.74 7.44
CA ILE A 53 -2.14 -11.37 6.54
C ILE A 53 -2.01 -12.90 6.60
N GLU A 54 -0.79 -13.42 6.52
CA GLU A 54 -0.52 -14.86 6.63
C GLU A 54 -0.95 -15.42 7.99
N ALA A 55 -0.66 -14.70 9.08
CA ALA A 55 -1.10 -15.09 10.42
C ALA A 55 -2.64 -15.10 10.53
N GLY A 56 -3.32 -14.10 9.97
CA GLY A 56 -4.78 -14.05 9.90
C GLY A 56 -5.37 -15.22 9.13
N LYS A 57 -4.79 -15.56 7.98
CA LYS A 57 -5.17 -16.74 7.18
C LYS A 57 -5.03 -18.03 7.99
N LYS A 58 -3.92 -18.23 8.71
CA LYS A 58 -3.72 -19.39 9.59
C LYS A 58 -4.68 -19.42 10.78
N ALA A 59 -5.07 -18.26 11.30
CA ALA A 59 -6.05 -18.13 12.37
C ALA A 59 -7.51 -18.28 11.88
N GLY A 60 -7.74 -18.47 10.57
CA GLY A 60 -9.07 -18.61 10.00
C GLY A 60 -9.83 -17.29 9.81
N VAL A 61 -9.12 -16.15 9.77
CA VAL A 61 -9.72 -14.86 9.43
C VAL A 61 -9.92 -14.79 7.91
N PRO A 62 -11.18 -14.74 7.43
CA PRO A 62 -11.44 -14.71 5.99
C PRO A 62 -11.11 -13.34 5.39
N GLU A 63 -10.77 -13.33 4.10
CA GLU A 63 -10.75 -12.08 3.33
C GLU A 63 -12.19 -11.54 3.22
N PRO A 64 -12.40 -10.22 3.35
CA PRO A 64 -13.74 -9.64 3.28
C PRO A 64 -14.35 -9.82 1.89
N GLU A 65 -15.60 -10.26 1.85
CA GLU A 65 -16.35 -10.32 0.60
C GLU A 65 -16.65 -8.91 0.08
N ARG A 66 -16.46 -8.71 -1.22
CA ARG A 66 -16.79 -7.43 -1.86
C ARG A 66 -18.29 -7.27 -1.95
N GLU A 67 -18.79 -6.16 -1.40
CA GLU A 67 -20.18 -5.77 -1.55
C GLU A 67 -20.53 -5.56 -3.03
N LYS A 68 -21.77 -5.92 -3.41
CA LYS A 68 -22.29 -5.65 -4.75
C LYS A 68 -22.39 -4.14 -4.95
N LYS A 69 -21.87 -3.66 -6.08
CA LYS A 69 -21.97 -2.23 -6.44
C LYS A 69 -23.44 -1.82 -6.59
N VAL A 70 -23.87 -0.87 -5.78
CA VAL A 70 -25.16 -0.18 -5.91
C VAL A 70 -24.95 1.11 -6.69
N ILE A 71 -25.74 1.33 -7.74
CA ILE A 71 -25.74 2.57 -8.51
C ILE A 71 -27.04 3.31 -8.19
N THR A 72 -26.91 4.55 -7.74
CA THR A 72 -28.06 5.42 -7.41
C THR A 72 -28.07 6.60 -8.34
N ASN A 73 -29.24 6.89 -8.93
CA ASN A 73 -29.48 8.12 -9.71
C ASN A 73 -30.55 8.97 -9.00
N PHE A 74 -30.22 10.23 -8.72
CA PHE A 74 -31.11 11.18 -8.05
C PHE A 74 -31.95 12.01 -9.03
N ILE A 75 -31.65 11.97 -10.33
CA ILE A 75 -32.39 12.66 -11.38
C ILE A 75 -33.30 11.63 -12.07
N ARG A 76 -34.60 11.93 -12.16
CA ARG A 76 -35.63 11.09 -12.78
C ARG A 76 -36.13 11.71 -14.08
#